data_AF-A0A2G5J381-F1
#
_entry.id   AF-A0A2G5J381-F1
#
_cell.length_a   1.000
_cell.length_b   1.000
_cell.length_c   1.000
_cell.angle_alpha   90.00
_cell.angle_beta   90.00
_cell.angle_gamma   90.00
#
_symmetry.space_group_name_H-M   'P 1'
#
loop_
_entity.id
_entity.type
_entity.pdbx_description
1 polymer ?
#
loop_
_entity_poly.entity_id
_entity_poly.type
_entity_poly.pdbx_seq_one_letter_code
_entity_poly.pdbx_strand_id
1 'polypeptide(L)'
;MTQVLFVCTGNVHRSVLAERLLAARLPPGSAVRPKSAGTQARPWSGMEASTRAVLEELGGDGSGFAARPLTAQLVAEAALVLGLAHEHREAAVRLAPTALRRCFTLKEFVRLAVGGADTVRGGKGTATMHGDVPDGQVPPVVDGFDDVVAATAGRRGVAAPVPPAEDDISDPWGRPHSVLYECAREIDGAVSALARLLGGGASL
;
A
#
# COMPACT_ATOMS: atom_id res chain seq x y z
N MET A 1 12.14 2.67 14.49
CA MET A 1 10.78 2.78 13.92
C MET A 1 10.89 2.62 12.42
N THR A 2 10.00 1.82 11.82
CA THR A 2 10.10 1.40 10.42
C THR A 2 9.09 2.16 9.56
N GLN A 3 9.59 3.02 8.67
CA GLN A 3 8.71 3.91 7.89
C GLN A 3 8.21 3.21 6.62
N VAL A 4 6.89 3.25 6.40
CA VAL A 4 6.23 2.85 5.15
C VAL A 4 5.68 4.11 4.49
N LEU A 5 6.16 4.44 3.30
CA LEU A 5 5.77 5.65 2.57
C LEU A 5 4.81 5.33 1.43
N PHE A 6 3.59 5.86 1.51
CA PHE A 6 2.60 5.80 0.44
C PHE A 6 2.70 7.01 -0.49
N VAL A 7 2.64 6.78 -1.80
CA VAL A 7 2.82 7.84 -2.81
C VAL A 7 1.66 7.86 -3.79
N CYS A 8 0.96 9.00 -3.87
CA CYS A 8 0.03 9.29 -4.97
C CYS A 8 0.40 10.60 -5.67
N THR A 9 -0.53 11.21 -6.43
CA THR A 9 -0.26 12.46 -7.14
C THR A 9 -0.35 13.67 -6.22
N GLY A 10 -1.55 13.97 -5.71
CA GLY A 10 -1.81 15.20 -4.95
C GLY A 10 -1.60 15.11 -3.44
N ASN A 11 -1.40 13.91 -2.88
CA ASN A 11 -1.47 13.64 -1.44
C ASN A 11 -2.79 14.12 -0.81
N VAL A 12 -3.90 13.88 -1.52
CA VAL A 12 -5.26 14.27 -1.13
C VAL A 12 -6.14 13.06 -0.81
N HIS A 13 -6.22 12.07 -1.71
CA HIS A 13 -7.10 10.91 -1.58
C HIS A 13 -6.33 9.61 -1.28
N ARG A 14 -5.86 8.92 -2.33
CA ARG A 14 -5.34 7.54 -2.30
C ARG A 14 -4.25 7.29 -1.24
N SER A 15 -3.19 8.08 -1.24
CA SER A 15 -2.08 7.90 -0.28
C SER A 15 -2.47 8.26 1.16
N VAL A 16 -3.42 9.19 1.33
CA VAL A 16 -3.92 9.64 2.63
C VAL A 16 -4.74 8.53 3.27
N LEU A 17 -5.66 7.95 2.48
CA LEU A 17 -6.42 6.76 2.86
C LEU A 17 -5.47 5.62 3.22
N ALA A 18 -4.46 5.33 2.40
CA ALA A 18 -3.53 4.23 2.66
C ALA A 18 -2.69 4.44 3.94
N GLU A 19 -2.19 5.65 4.18
CA GLU A 19 -1.48 5.98 5.43
C GLU A 19 -2.37 5.75 6.66
N ARG A 20 -3.57 6.33 6.64
CA ARG A 20 -4.44 6.39 7.82
C ARG A 20 -5.17 5.07 8.09
N LEU A 21 -5.55 4.36 7.04
CA LEU A 21 -6.11 3.03 7.18
C LEU A 21 -5.03 2.04 7.64
N LEU A 22 -3.81 2.06 7.07
CA LEU A 22 -2.74 1.19 7.59
C LEU A 22 -2.48 1.48 9.08
N ALA A 23 -2.45 2.74 9.50
CA ALA A 23 -2.29 3.10 10.90
C ALA A 23 -3.40 2.51 11.78
N ALA A 24 -4.65 2.50 11.32
CA ALA A 24 -5.79 1.91 12.01
C ALA A 24 -5.79 0.36 12.02
N ARG A 25 -5.11 -0.28 11.06
CA ARG A 25 -5.02 -1.76 10.98
C ARG A 25 -3.81 -2.34 11.70
N LEU A 26 -2.82 -1.53 12.05
CA LEU A 26 -1.65 -1.98 12.79
C LEU A 26 -1.99 -2.21 14.28
N PRO A 27 -1.40 -3.24 14.92
CA PRO A 27 -1.64 -3.48 16.34
C PRO A 27 -1.05 -2.34 17.21
N PRO A 28 -1.62 -2.09 18.40
CA PRO A 28 -1.04 -1.17 19.37
C PRO A 28 0.43 -1.49 19.64
N GLY A 29 1.28 -0.46 19.67
CA GLY A 29 2.72 -0.63 19.91
C GLY A 29 3.52 -1.10 18.69
N SER A 30 2.91 -1.30 17.52
CA SER A 30 3.64 -1.60 16.28
C SER A 30 4.82 -0.65 16.08
N ALA A 31 5.95 -1.16 15.56
CA ALA A 31 7.11 -0.34 15.18
C ALA A 31 6.95 0.34 13.82
N VAL A 32 5.95 -0.07 13.03
CA VAL A 32 5.66 0.46 11.69
C VAL A 32 5.03 1.85 11.82
N ARG A 33 5.50 2.79 11.00
CA ARG A 33 4.99 4.15 10.91
C ARG A 33 4.59 4.46 9.48
N PRO A 34 3.30 4.38 9.14
CA PRO A 34 2.78 4.83 7.87
C PRO A 34 3.01 6.34 7.70
N LYS A 35 3.42 6.75 6.51
CA LYS A 35 3.50 8.14 6.05
C LYS A 35 3.01 8.21 4.61
N SER A 36 2.63 9.39 4.14
CA SER A 36 2.28 9.62 2.75
C SER A 36 2.88 10.91 2.19
N ALA A 37 3.00 10.95 0.87
CA ALA A 37 3.41 12.12 0.11
C ALA A 37 2.81 12.08 -1.30
N GLY A 38 2.94 13.18 -2.04
CA GLY A 38 2.43 13.28 -3.41
C GLY A 38 3.47 13.79 -4.40
N THR A 39 3.50 13.22 -5.60
CA THR A 39 4.44 13.60 -6.67
C THR A 39 4.24 15.04 -7.16
N GLN A 40 3.02 15.58 -7.01
CA GLN A 40 2.64 16.95 -7.37
C GLN A 40 1.93 17.66 -6.20
N ALA A 41 2.07 17.13 -4.98
CA ALA A 41 1.42 17.71 -3.82
C ALA A 41 1.99 19.09 -3.49
N ARG A 42 1.10 19.97 -3.03
CA ARG A 42 1.47 21.25 -2.42
C ARG A 42 1.30 21.13 -0.90
N PRO A 43 2.22 21.69 -0.10
CA PRO A 43 2.05 21.71 1.35
C PRO A 43 0.72 22.33 1.75
N TRP A 44 -0.08 21.60 2.52
CA TRP A 44 -1.36 22.10 3.02
C TRP A 44 -1.74 21.38 4.32
N SER A 45 -2.23 22.15 5.30
CA SER A 45 -2.73 21.63 6.57
C SER A 45 -4.21 21.30 6.44
N GLY A 46 -4.55 20.03 6.65
CA GLY A 46 -5.93 19.55 6.54
C GLY A 46 -6.04 18.34 5.63
N MET A 47 -7.24 17.78 5.61
CA MET A 47 -7.64 16.66 4.78
C MET A 47 -8.89 17.08 4.02
N GLU A 48 -8.98 16.68 2.75
CA GLU A 48 -10.15 16.99 1.93
C GLU A 48 -11.40 16.30 2.53
N ALA A 49 -12.53 17.00 2.51
CA ALA A 49 -13.70 16.64 3.32
C ALA A 49 -14.31 15.29 2.92
N SER A 50 -14.41 14.98 1.62
CA SER A 50 -14.92 13.68 1.17
C SER A 50 -13.97 12.53 1.52
N THR A 51 -12.66 12.76 1.46
CA THR A 51 -11.63 11.82 1.92
C THR A 51 -11.76 11.54 3.40
N ARG A 52 -11.91 12.59 4.21
CA ARG A 52 -12.14 12.45 5.66
C ARG A 52 -13.38 11.62 5.95
N ALA A 53 -14.50 11.95 5.30
CA ALA A 53 -15.75 11.24 5.54
C ALA A 53 -15.63 9.74 5.27
N VAL A 54 -15.05 9.36 4.12
CA VAL A 54 -14.84 7.95 3.75
C VAL A 54 -13.79 7.28 4.66
N LEU A 55 -12.73 8.00 5.03
CA LEU A 55 -11.71 7.48 5.96
C LEU A 55 -12.31 7.14 7.33
N GLU A 56 -13.10 8.06 7.89
CA GLU A 56 -13.71 7.92 9.22
C GLU A 56 -14.79 6.83 9.20
N GLU A 57 -15.54 6.68 8.11
CA GLU A 57 -16.48 5.55 7.92
C GLU A 57 -15.77 4.19 7.95
N LEU A 58 -14.57 4.11 7.38
CA LEU A 58 -13.73 2.90 7.40
C LEU A 58 -12.91 2.77 8.70
N GLY A 59 -13.15 3.60 9.71
CA GLY A 59 -12.53 3.51 11.03
C GLY A 59 -11.10 4.07 11.11
N GLY A 60 -10.70 4.93 10.17
CA GLY A 60 -9.45 5.68 10.25
C GLY A 60 -9.59 7.03 10.98
N ASP A 61 -8.46 7.64 11.32
CA ASP A 61 -8.40 8.96 11.96
C ASP A 61 -7.89 10.04 10.99
N GLY A 62 -8.75 11.03 10.71
CA GLY A 62 -8.43 12.18 9.87
C GLY A 62 -7.71 13.33 10.61
N SER A 63 -7.50 13.25 11.92
CA SER A 63 -6.91 14.33 12.71
C SER A 63 -5.43 14.57 12.38
N GLY A 64 -4.97 15.82 12.50
CA GLY A 64 -3.55 16.18 12.39
C GLY A 64 -2.89 15.85 11.05
N PHE A 65 -3.64 15.65 9.96
CA PHE A 65 -3.09 15.38 8.65
C PHE A 65 -2.61 16.68 7.96
N ALA A 66 -1.47 16.58 7.28
CA ALA A 66 -0.94 17.64 6.44
C ALA A 66 -0.34 17.03 5.17
N ALA A 67 -0.85 17.50 4.02
CA ALA A 67 -0.37 17.11 2.72
C ALA A 67 1.06 17.60 2.50
N ARG A 68 1.90 16.78 1.86
CA ARG A 68 3.31 17.10 1.62
C ARG A 68 3.81 16.60 0.25
N PRO A 69 4.73 17.34 -0.39
CA PRO A 69 5.39 16.89 -1.61
C PRO A 69 6.29 15.68 -1.33
N LEU A 70 6.38 14.79 -2.31
CA LEU A 70 7.35 13.71 -2.35
C LEU A 70 8.75 14.30 -2.53
N THR A 71 9.71 13.86 -1.72
CA THR A 71 11.11 14.29 -1.80
C THR A 71 12.05 13.09 -1.82
N ALA A 72 13.25 13.26 -2.36
CA ALA A 72 14.27 12.21 -2.34
C ALA A 72 14.60 11.76 -0.90
N GLN A 73 14.59 12.68 0.06
CA GLN A 73 14.79 12.37 1.47
C GLN A 73 13.70 11.44 2.02
N LEU A 74 12.42 11.74 1.76
CA LEU A 74 11.32 10.86 2.21
C LEU A 74 11.45 9.45 1.63
N VAL A 75 11.82 9.34 0.36
CA VAL A 75 12.05 8.04 -0.29
C VAL A 75 13.27 7.32 0.30
N ALA A 76 14.36 8.04 0.56
CA ALA A 76 15.59 7.50 1.14
C ALA A 76 15.39 6.96 2.56
N GLU A 77 14.62 7.67 3.40
CA GLU A 77 14.34 7.30 4.79
C GLU A 77 13.33 6.15 4.96
N ALA A 78 12.48 5.92 3.95
CA ALA A 78 11.46 4.88 4.02
C ALA A 78 12.08 3.47 3.92
N ALA A 79 11.67 2.55 4.79
CA ALA A 79 12.05 1.14 4.68
C ALA A 79 11.26 0.42 3.57
N LEU A 80 10.07 0.92 3.25
CA LEU A 80 9.22 0.47 2.13
C LEU A 80 8.50 1.67 1.51
N VAL A 81 8.47 1.74 0.18
CA VAL A 81 7.77 2.78 -0.58
C VAL A 81 6.71 2.12 -1.47
N LEU A 82 5.46 2.55 -1.33
CA LEU A 82 4.30 1.99 -2.01
C LEU A 82 3.60 3.08 -2.83
N GLY A 83 3.76 3.02 -4.14
CA GLY A 83 2.98 3.82 -5.09
C GLY A 83 1.54 3.32 -5.17
N LEU A 84 0.59 4.23 -5.30
CA LEU A 84 -0.83 3.89 -5.51
C LEU A 84 -1.14 3.67 -7.01
N ALA A 85 -0.14 3.86 -7.86
CA ALA A 85 -0.13 3.52 -9.28
C ALA A 85 1.33 3.40 -9.74
N HIS A 86 1.56 2.82 -10.92
CA HIS A 86 2.88 2.58 -11.48
C HIS A 86 3.72 3.86 -11.59
N GLU A 87 3.13 4.95 -12.10
CA GLU A 87 3.80 6.25 -12.24
C GLU A 87 4.30 6.83 -10.91
N HIS A 88 3.63 6.51 -9.79
CA HIS A 88 4.04 6.94 -8.45
C HIS A 88 5.28 6.18 -7.97
N ARG A 89 5.30 4.86 -8.22
CA ARG A 89 6.47 4.02 -7.97
C ARG A 89 7.66 4.51 -8.79
N GLU A 90 7.46 4.76 -10.08
CA GLU A 90 8.53 5.27 -10.94
C GLU A 90 9.05 6.63 -10.48
N ALA A 91 8.16 7.55 -10.08
CA ALA A 91 8.56 8.86 -9.56
C ALA A 91 9.43 8.75 -8.31
N ALA A 92 9.09 7.84 -7.39
CA ALA A 92 9.91 7.58 -6.21
C ALA A 92 11.28 7.00 -6.59
N VAL A 93 11.35 6.04 -7.51
CA VAL A 93 12.63 5.46 -7.98
C VAL A 93 13.48 6.51 -8.70
N ARG A 94 12.88 7.41 -9.48
CA ARG A 94 13.61 8.51 -10.13
C ARG A 94 14.26 9.46 -9.11
N LEU A 95 13.59 9.72 -7.98
CA LEU A 95 14.13 10.56 -6.91
C LEU A 95 15.24 9.87 -6.11
N ALA A 96 15.14 8.56 -5.89
CA ALA A 96 16.14 7.78 -5.18
C ALA A 96 16.28 6.37 -5.79
N PRO A 97 17.16 6.17 -6.79
CA PRO A 97 17.32 4.89 -7.48
C PRO A 97 17.69 3.72 -6.56
N THR A 98 18.34 4.01 -5.44
CA THR A 98 18.70 3.01 -4.40
C THR A 98 17.47 2.36 -3.75
N ALA A 99 16.30 2.99 -3.82
CA ALA A 99 15.04 2.46 -3.29
C ALA A 99 14.41 1.36 -4.18
N LEU A 100 14.97 1.06 -5.36
CA LEU A 100 14.37 0.15 -6.35
C LEU A 100 13.90 -1.19 -5.75
N ARG A 101 14.70 -1.81 -4.87
CA ARG A 101 14.38 -3.10 -4.24
C ARG A 101 13.28 -3.02 -3.19
N ARG A 102 12.98 -1.83 -2.67
CA ARG A 102 11.97 -1.57 -1.63
C ARG A 102 10.87 -0.60 -2.10
N CYS A 103 10.70 -0.47 -3.42
CA CYS A 103 9.70 0.41 -4.02
C CYS A 103 8.80 -0.38 -4.96
N PHE A 104 7.50 -0.42 -4.67
CA PHE A 104 6.47 -1.22 -5.34
C PHE A 104 5.21 -0.38 -5.57
N THR A 105 4.24 -0.88 -6.34
CA THR A 105 2.86 -0.45 -6.10
C THR A 105 2.29 -1.20 -4.89
N LEU A 106 1.26 -0.64 -4.23
CA LEU A 106 0.63 -1.29 -3.08
C LEU A 106 0.11 -2.70 -3.43
N LYS A 107 -0.64 -2.83 -4.53
CA LYS A 107 -1.20 -4.11 -4.96
C LYS A 107 -0.13 -5.08 -5.44
N GLU A 108 0.88 -4.61 -6.16
CA GLU A 108 2.04 -5.42 -6.56
C GLU A 108 2.71 -6.03 -5.32
N PHE A 109 2.98 -5.21 -4.29
CA PHE A 109 3.64 -5.69 -3.07
C PHE A 109 2.82 -6.76 -2.37
N VAL A 110 1.52 -6.52 -2.12
CA VAL A 110 0.64 -7.48 -1.44
C VAL A 110 0.55 -8.78 -2.24
N ARG A 111 0.34 -8.70 -3.56
CA ARG A 111 0.27 -9.85 -4.46
C ARG A 111 1.55 -10.68 -4.44
N LEU A 112 2.71 -10.02 -4.55
CA LEU A 112 4.01 -10.69 -4.50
C LEU A 112 4.32 -11.26 -3.11
N ALA A 113 3.95 -10.57 -2.02
CA ALA A 113 4.23 -11.00 -0.66
C ALA A 113 3.39 -12.21 -0.22
N VAL A 114 2.14 -12.30 -0.68
CA VAL A 114 1.28 -13.46 -0.41
C VAL A 114 1.63 -14.66 -1.31
N GLY A 115 2.11 -14.42 -2.52
CA GLY A 115 2.28 -15.46 -3.56
C GLY A 115 3.71 -15.90 -3.87
N GLY A 116 4.42 -16.54 -2.93
CA GLY A 116 5.62 -17.28 -3.33
C GLY A 116 5.95 -18.49 -2.47
N ALA A 117 5.21 -19.57 -2.70
CA ALA A 117 5.64 -20.92 -3.11
C ALA A 117 4.40 -21.85 -3.01
N ASP A 118 4.13 -22.66 -4.05
CA ASP A 118 3.18 -23.80 -4.07
C ASP A 118 1.66 -23.60 -3.97
N THR A 119 0.99 -23.06 -5.00
CA THR A 119 -0.46 -23.38 -5.14
C THR A 119 -1.02 -23.47 -6.57
N VAL A 120 -0.24 -23.16 -7.61
CA VAL A 120 -0.69 -23.38 -9.00
C VAL A 120 -0.16 -24.70 -9.52
N ARG A 121 -0.49 -25.79 -8.82
CA ARG A 121 -0.45 -27.14 -9.41
C ARG A 121 -1.56 -28.01 -8.84
N GLY A 122 -2.81 -27.65 -9.15
CA GLY A 122 -3.93 -28.56 -8.99
C GLY A 122 -5.29 -27.89 -8.94
N GLY A 123 -6.06 -28.01 -10.02
CA GLY A 123 -7.52 -27.92 -9.96
C GLY A 123 -8.14 -26.80 -10.78
N LYS A 124 -8.90 -27.20 -11.81
CA LYS A 124 -9.80 -26.36 -12.61
C LYS A 124 -10.76 -25.58 -11.72
N GLY A 125 -10.95 -24.29 -11.98
CA GLY A 125 -12.03 -23.51 -11.36
C GLY A 125 -12.08 -22.08 -11.88
N THR A 126 -13.16 -21.75 -12.59
CA THR A 126 -13.52 -20.39 -13.01
C THR A 126 -13.84 -19.54 -11.77
N ALA A 127 -13.11 -18.45 -11.52
CA ALA A 127 -13.44 -17.49 -10.46
C ALA A 127 -13.58 -16.08 -11.04
N THR A 128 -14.81 -15.58 -10.99
CA THR A 128 -15.18 -14.18 -11.16
C THR A 128 -14.61 -13.35 -10.02
N MET A 129 -13.86 -12.31 -10.34
CA MET A 129 -13.21 -11.40 -9.38
C MET A 129 -14.22 -10.39 -8.82
N HIS A 130 -15.09 -10.84 -7.91
CA HIS A 130 -15.74 -9.96 -6.95
C HIS A 130 -15.04 -10.15 -5.60
N GLY A 131 -14.64 -9.04 -5.01
CA GLY A 131 -13.71 -8.99 -3.88
C GLY A 131 -14.12 -9.87 -2.71
N ASP A 132 -13.37 -10.95 -2.55
CA ASP A 132 -13.04 -11.59 -1.28
C ASP A 132 -11.65 -12.20 -1.46
N VAL A 133 -10.69 -11.75 -0.65
CA VAL A 133 -9.40 -12.44 -0.52
C VAL A 133 -9.71 -13.68 0.34
N PRO A 134 -9.47 -14.92 -0.13
CA PRO A 134 -9.82 -16.11 0.61
C PRO A 134 -9.18 -16.10 2.00
N ASP A 135 -10.02 -16.21 3.02
CA ASP A 135 -9.61 -16.45 4.41
C ASP A 135 -9.01 -17.86 4.46
N GLY A 136 -7.69 -17.98 4.54
CA GLY A 136 -7.05 -19.30 4.65
C GLY A 136 -5.65 -19.47 4.08
N GLN A 137 -5.04 -18.48 3.43
CA GLN A 137 -3.66 -18.62 2.96
C GLN A 137 -2.71 -17.72 3.76
N VAL A 138 -2.25 -18.27 4.89
CA VAL A 138 -1.23 -17.64 5.73
C VAL A 138 0.07 -17.60 4.91
N PRO A 139 0.61 -16.42 4.56
CA PRO A 139 1.90 -16.33 3.88
C PRO A 139 2.98 -16.99 4.75
N PRO A 140 4.07 -17.53 4.16
CA PRO A 140 5.18 -18.04 4.94
C PRO A 140 5.64 -16.97 5.94
N VAL A 141 5.68 -17.33 7.22
CA VAL A 141 6.14 -16.45 8.30
C VAL A 141 7.60 -16.16 8.03
N VAL A 142 7.87 -14.97 7.52
CA VAL A 142 9.20 -14.40 7.42
C VAL A 142 9.39 -13.53 8.66
N ASP A 143 10.48 -13.76 9.38
CA ASP A 143 10.73 -13.06 10.64
C ASP A 143 11.20 -11.63 10.34
N GLY A 144 10.33 -10.66 10.63
CA GLY A 144 10.70 -9.25 10.58
C GLY A 144 10.49 -8.55 9.23
N PHE A 145 10.36 -7.22 9.34
CA PHE A 145 9.96 -6.36 8.22
C PHE A 145 10.90 -6.44 7.01
N ASP A 146 12.21 -6.43 7.24
CA ASP A 146 13.21 -6.39 6.18
C ASP A 146 13.21 -7.69 5.36
N ASP A 147 12.95 -8.83 6.01
CA ASP A 147 12.84 -10.13 5.36
C ASP A 147 11.58 -10.21 4.48
N VAL A 148 10.44 -9.67 4.93
CA VAL A 148 9.24 -9.52 4.09
C VAL A 148 9.57 -8.73 2.82
N VAL A 149 10.22 -7.59 2.96
CA VAL A 149 10.54 -6.72 1.83
C VAL A 149 11.54 -7.39 0.88
N ALA A 150 12.59 -8.01 1.42
CA ALA A 150 13.61 -8.71 0.65
C ALA A 150 13.05 -9.92 -0.10
N ALA A 151 12.25 -10.77 0.57
CA ALA A 151 11.58 -11.91 -0.04
C ALA A 151 10.61 -11.47 -1.15
N THR A 152 9.84 -10.40 -0.91
CA THR A 152 8.92 -9.84 -1.91
C THR A 152 9.68 -9.29 -3.11
N ALA A 153 10.81 -8.61 -2.90
CA ALA A 153 11.68 -8.13 -3.96
C ALA A 153 12.26 -9.28 -4.81
N GLY A 154 12.64 -10.39 -4.17
CA GLY A 154 13.18 -11.58 -4.85
C GLY A 154 12.17 -12.28 -5.76
N ARG A 155 10.86 -12.07 -5.54
CA ARG A 155 9.79 -12.64 -6.39
C ARG A 155 9.54 -11.83 -7.66
N ARG A 156 10.09 -10.61 -7.77
CA ARG A 156 10.07 -9.84 -9.02
C ARG A 156 10.84 -10.59 -10.10
N GLY A 157 10.21 -10.75 -11.26
CA GLY A 157 10.78 -11.50 -12.40
C GLY A 157 10.64 -13.02 -12.31
N VAL A 158 10.16 -13.55 -11.18
CA VAL A 158 9.80 -14.98 -11.01
C VAL A 158 8.29 -15.17 -11.12
N ALA A 159 7.51 -14.26 -10.55
CA ALA A 159 6.05 -14.27 -10.68
C ALA A 159 5.61 -13.96 -12.12
N ALA A 160 4.46 -14.50 -12.51
CA ALA A 160 3.85 -14.20 -13.81
C ALA A 160 3.67 -12.69 -13.99
N PRO A 161 3.98 -12.14 -15.19
CA PRO A 161 3.74 -10.73 -15.48
C PRO A 161 2.26 -10.39 -15.33
N VAL A 162 1.98 -9.32 -14.61
CA VAL A 162 0.64 -8.74 -14.46
C VAL A 162 0.66 -7.37 -15.14
N PRO A 163 -0.33 -7.01 -15.97
CA PRO A 163 -0.43 -5.69 -16.55
C PRO A 163 -0.39 -4.59 -15.46
N PRO A 164 0.36 -3.48 -15.65
CA PRO A 164 0.46 -2.44 -14.62
C PRO A 164 -0.90 -1.92 -14.13
N ALA A 165 -1.89 -1.82 -15.02
CA ALA A 165 -3.24 -1.38 -14.68
C ALA A 165 -3.94 -2.26 -13.63
N GLU A 166 -3.60 -3.55 -13.54
CA GLU A 166 -4.16 -4.44 -12.52
C GLU A 166 -3.53 -4.21 -11.13
N ASP A 167 -2.32 -3.63 -11.08
CA ASP A 167 -1.60 -3.31 -9.84
C ASP A 167 -1.79 -1.82 -9.43
N ASP A 168 -2.52 -1.05 -10.23
CA ASP A 168 -2.87 0.35 -9.96
C ASP A 168 -4.19 0.46 -9.18
N ILE A 169 -4.29 1.52 -8.38
CA ILE A 169 -5.53 1.93 -7.71
C ILE A 169 -6.08 3.16 -8.44
N SER A 170 -7.32 3.03 -8.91
CA SER A 170 -8.01 4.03 -9.73
C SER A 170 -8.01 5.41 -9.08
N ASP A 171 -7.82 6.46 -9.88
CA ASP A 171 -7.81 7.84 -9.37
C ASP A 171 -9.23 8.40 -9.18
N PRO A 172 -9.64 8.75 -7.95
CA PRO A 172 -10.96 9.33 -7.71
C PRO A 172 -11.02 10.85 -8.00
N TRP A 173 -9.91 11.49 -8.35
CA TRP A 173 -9.87 12.94 -8.55
C TRP A 173 -10.86 13.42 -9.63
N GLY A 174 -11.75 14.35 -9.26
CA GLY A 174 -12.78 14.88 -10.16
C GLY A 174 -13.85 13.88 -10.58
N ARG A 175 -13.89 12.70 -9.95
CA ARG A 175 -14.89 11.64 -10.22
C ARG A 175 -16.03 11.70 -9.19
N PRO A 176 -17.16 11.01 -9.45
CA PRO A 176 -18.24 10.89 -8.48
C PRO A 176 -17.78 10.25 -7.16
N HIS A 177 -18.46 10.58 -6.06
CA HIS A 177 -18.13 10.08 -4.72
C HIS A 177 -18.06 8.55 -4.61
N SER A 178 -18.85 7.82 -5.42
CA SER A 178 -18.81 6.35 -5.46
C SER A 178 -17.42 5.82 -5.83
N VAL A 179 -16.69 6.51 -6.72
CA VAL A 179 -15.33 6.11 -7.14
C VAL A 179 -14.34 6.30 -6.00
N LEU A 180 -14.49 7.37 -5.21
CA LEU A 180 -13.67 7.57 -4.00
C LEU A 180 -13.92 6.45 -2.98
N TYR A 181 -15.18 6.06 -2.80
CA TYR A 181 -15.56 5.00 -1.88
C TYR A 181 -15.01 3.63 -2.31
N GLU A 182 -15.16 3.27 -3.59
CA GLU A 182 -14.60 2.04 -4.17
C GLU A 182 -13.07 2.01 -4.02
N CYS A 183 -12.41 3.12 -4.36
CA CYS A 183 -10.97 3.31 -4.15
C CYS A 183 -10.57 3.10 -2.68
N ALA A 184 -11.33 3.64 -1.73
CA ALA A 184 -11.04 3.51 -0.32
C ALA A 184 -11.20 2.07 0.19
N ARG A 185 -12.22 1.34 -0.28
CA ARG A 185 -12.40 -0.08 0.04
C ARG A 185 -11.29 -0.96 -0.52
N GLU A 186 -10.85 -0.69 -1.75
CA GLU A 186 -9.71 -1.38 -2.35
C GLU A 186 -8.43 -1.14 -1.56
N ILE A 187 -8.17 0.12 -1.18
CA ILE A 187 -7.05 0.49 -0.31
C ILE A 187 -7.15 -0.23 1.04
N ASP A 188 -8.31 -0.23 1.69
CA ASP A 188 -8.50 -0.85 3.00
C ASP A 188 -8.19 -2.34 2.98
N GLY A 189 -8.67 -3.07 1.96
CA GLY A 189 -8.35 -4.48 1.77
C GLY A 189 -6.85 -4.72 1.61
N ALA A 190 -6.19 -3.91 0.77
CA ALA A 190 -4.75 -4.05 0.53
C ALA A 190 -3.90 -3.69 1.76
N VAL A 191 -4.22 -2.61 2.48
CA VAL A 191 -3.47 -2.24 3.69
C VAL A 191 -3.77 -3.16 4.87
N SER A 192 -4.93 -3.80 4.92
CA SER A 192 -5.24 -4.85 5.90
C SER A 192 -4.39 -6.09 5.66
N ALA A 193 -4.22 -6.51 4.40
CA ALA A 193 -3.30 -7.58 4.05
C ALA A 193 -1.84 -7.20 4.37
N LEU A 194 -1.45 -5.96 4.06
CA LEU A 194 -0.13 -5.42 4.43
C LEU A 194 0.07 -5.43 5.96
N ALA A 195 -0.91 -5.01 6.76
CA ALA A 195 -0.81 -5.02 8.22
C ALA A 195 -0.56 -6.43 8.76
N ARG A 196 -1.20 -7.46 8.21
CA ARG A 196 -0.94 -8.87 8.59
C ARG A 196 0.47 -9.31 8.22
N LEU A 197 0.92 -8.98 7.01
CA LEU A 197 2.28 -9.27 6.53
C LEU A 197 3.35 -8.61 7.42
N LEU A 198 3.10 -7.38 7.88
CA LEU A 198 4.04 -6.62 8.72
C LEU A 198 3.90 -6.93 10.22
N GLY A 199 2.77 -7.48 10.65
CA GLY A 199 2.43 -7.80 12.04
C GLY A 199 2.79 -9.22 12.48
N GLY A 200 3.13 -10.11 11.54
CA GLY A 200 3.49 -11.51 11.81
C GLY A 200 4.76 -11.74 12.64
N GLY A 201 5.50 -10.69 13.03
CA GLY A 201 6.71 -10.78 13.84
C GLY A 201 6.52 -10.64 15.35
N ALA A 202 5.29 -10.61 15.86
CA ALA A 202 5.02 -10.62 17.29
C ALA A 202 4.70 -12.05 17.76
N SER A 203 5.72 -12.90 17.84
CA SER A 203 5.65 -14.07 18.73
C SER A 203 5.89 -13.59 20.17
N LEU A 204 4.91 -13.83 21.03
CA LEU A 204 5.02 -13.81 22.49
C LEU A 204 6.05 -14.84 22.97
#